data_AF-A0A963D1P6-F1
#
_entry.id   AF-A0A963D1P6-F1
#
_cell.length_a   1.000
_cell.length_b   1.000
_cell.length_c   1.000
_cell.angle_alpha   90.00
_cell.angle_beta   90.00
_cell.angle_gamma   90.00
#
_symmetry.space_group_name_H-M   'P 1'
#
loop_
_entity.id
_entity.type
_entity.pdbx_description
1 polymer ?
#
loop_
_entity_poly.entity_id
_entity_poly.type
_entity_poly.pdbx_seq_one_letter_code
_entity_poly.pdbx_strand_id
1 'polypeptide(L)' 'MAKPNYQFEKRQRDLAKKRKQEEKRLQKLAAKAAADSGGAADENESTLGDPEGNATDGEGRSQA' A
#
# COMPACT_ATOMS: atom_id res chain seq x y z
N MET A 1 28.83 -14.75 3.07
CA MET A 1 27.57 -14.05 3.42
C MET A 1 26.52 -14.44 2.39
N ALA A 2 25.37 -14.95 2.80
CA ALA A 2 24.29 -15.25 1.86
C ALA A 2 23.92 -13.96 1.12
N LYS A 3 23.68 -14.04 -0.19
CA LYS A 3 23.18 -12.90 -0.97
C LYS A 3 21.89 -12.43 -0.31
N PRO A 4 21.79 -11.18 0.17
CA PRO A 4 20.56 -10.69 0.76
C PRO A 4 19.46 -10.72 -0.31
N ASN A 5 18.34 -11.38 -0.03
CA ASN A 5 17.23 -11.49 -0.96
C ASN A 5 16.38 -10.21 -0.88
N TYR A 6 16.90 -9.14 -1.46
CA TYR A 6 16.27 -7.81 -1.47
C TYR A 6 14.89 -7.80 -2.15
N GLN A 7 14.61 -8.74 -3.05
CA GLN A 7 13.31 -8.85 -3.73
C GLN A 7 12.21 -9.30 -2.74
N PHE A 8 12.53 -10.26 -1.88
CA PHE A 8 11.62 -10.72 -0.83
C PHE A 8 11.39 -9.66 0.23
N GLU A 9 12.47 -8.98 0.67
CA GLU A 9 12.39 -7.91 1.66
C GLU A 9 11.60 -6.70 1.14
N LYS A 10 11.75 -6.35 -0.14
CA LYS A 10 10.93 -5.32 -0.81
C LYS A 10 9.46 -5.70 -0.78
N ARG A 11 9.11 -6.93 -1.20
CA ARG A 11 7.72 -7.42 -1.19
C ARG A 11 7.12 -7.43 0.22
N GLN A 12 7.89 -7.83 1.24
CA GLN A 12 7.43 -7.78 2.63
C GLN A 12 7.14 -6.35 3.10
N ARG A 13 8.03 -5.39 2.80
CA ARG A 13 7.83 -3.98 3.15
C ARG A 13 6.60 -3.39 2.44
N ASP A 14 6.40 -3.72 1.18
CA ASP A 14 5.23 -3.27 0.39
C ASP A 14 3.92 -3.87 0.93
N LEU A 15 3.91 -5.17 1.25
CA LEU A 15 2.76 -5.83 1.89
C LEU A 15 2.44 -5.24 3.26
N ALA A 16 3.46 -4.97 4.09
CA ALA A 16 3.26 -4.37 5.41
C ALA A 16 2.67 -2.96 5.31
N LYS A 17 3.16 -2.13 4.38
CA LYS A 17 2.61 -0.80 4.12
C LYS A 17 1.15 -0.88 3.66
N LYS A 18 0.84 -1.77 2.71
CA LYS A 18 -0.52 -1.95 2.19
C LYS A 18 -1.50 -2.41 3.27
N ARG A 19 -1.12 -3.40 4.09
CA ARG A 19 -1.94 -3.88 5.21
C ARG A 19 -2.23 -2.78 6.23
N LYS A 20 -1.21 -1.99 6.60
CA LYS A 20 -1.37 -0.87 7.53
C LYS A 20 -2.29 0.22 6.98
N GLN A 21 -2.24 0.50 5.68
CA GLN A 21 -3.10 1.49 5.04
C GLN A 21 -4.55 0.99 4.94
N GLU A 22 -4.75 -0.28 4.57
CA GLU A 22 -6.06 -0.93 4.50
C GLU A 22 -6.72 -1.01 5.87
N GLU A 23 -5.98 -1.40 6.91
CA GLU A 23 -6.48 -1.44 8.28
C GLU A 23 -6.92 -0.04 8.76
N LYS A 24 -6.10 0.99 8.52
CA LYS A 24 -6.48 2.37 8.82
C LYS A 24 -7.73 2.80 8.06
N ARG A 25 -7.88 2.40 6.79
CA ARG A 25 -9.05 2.70 5.98
C ARG A 25 -10.30 2.04 6.55
N LEU A 26 -10.21 0.77 6.94
CA LEU A 26 -11.32 0.04 7.57
C LEU A 26 -11.68 0.64 8.93
N GLN A 27 -10.70 0.98 9.77
CA GLN A 27 -10.94 1.65 11.05
C GLN A 27 -11.61 3.01 10.87
N LYS A 28 -11.15 3.84 9.92
CA LYS A 28 -11.80 5.12 9.58
C LYS A 28 -13.24 4.90 9.08
N LEU A 29 -13.48 3.89 8.26
CA LEU A 29 -14.82 3.57 7.73
C LEU A 29 -15.75 3.09 8.84
N ALA A 30 -15.28 2.20 9.72
CA ALA A 30 -16.03 1.72 10.88
C ALA A 30 -16.32 2.86 11.88
N ALA A 31 -15.32 3.71 12.16
CA ALA A 31 -15.49 4.90 13.00
C ALA A 31 -16.46 5.89 12.37
N LYS A 32 -16.39 6.10 11.05
CA LYS A 32 -17.35 6.96 10.33
C LYS A 32 -18.76 6.38 10.33
N ALA A 33 -18.92 5.07 10.15
CA ALA A 33 -20.23 4.42 10.25
C ALA A 33 -20.82 4.52 11.67
N ALA A 34 -19.99 4.46 12.71
CA ALA A 34 -20.42 4.69 14.09
C ALA A 34 -20.71 6.18 14.39
N ALA A 35 -19.95 7.10 13.78
CA ALA A 35 -20.08 8.55 13.95
C ALA A 35 -21.09 9.21 13.01
N ASP A 36 -21.63 8.51 12.00
CA ASP A 36 -22.67 9.02 11.10
C ASP A 36 -24.00 9.28 11.84
N SER A 37 -24.15 8.75 13.06
CA SER A 37 -25.20 9.20 14.01
C SER A 37 -24.91 10.56 14.68
N GLY A 38 -23.78 11.22 14.40
CA GLY A 38 -23.46 12.51 14.99
C GLY A 38 -22.08 13.06 14.63
N GLY A 39 -21.96 13.65 13.45
CA GLY A 39 -21.08 14.80 13.21
C GLY A 39 -19.59 14.56 12.95
N ALA A 40 -19.19 14.86 11.72
CA ALA A 40 -17.91 15.47 11.30
C ALA A 40 -16.59 14.96 11.93
N ALA A 41 -15.86 14.16 11.17
CA ALA A 41 -14.39 14.10 11.16
C ALA A 41 -13.97 13.28 9.94
N ASP A 42 -12.95 13.59 9.16
CA ASP A 42 -11.96 14.66 9.12
C ASP A 42 -11.29 14.36 7.78
N GLU A 43 -11.37 15.29 6.85
CA GLU A 43 -10.77 15.17 5.52
C GLU A 43 -9.26 15.42 5.62
N ASN A 44 -8.56 14.65 6.45
CA ASN A 44 -7.11 14.64 6.45
C ASN A 44 -6.61 13.45 5.63
N GLU A 45 -6.53 13.76 4.34
CA GLU A 45 -5.34 13.52 3.53
C GLU A 45 -4.68 12.15 3.74
N SER A 46 -5.14 11.17 2.95
CA SER A 46 -4.28 10.06 2.55
C SER A 46 -3.90 10.27 1.09
N THR A 47 -3.17 11.34 0.81
CA THR A 47 -2.32 11.53 -0.39
C THR A 47 -1.11 10.58 -0.34
N LEU A 48 -1.31 9.35 0.10
CA LEU A 48 -0.37 8.27 -0.19
C LEU A 48 -0.70 7.80 -1.59
N GLY A 49 -0.30 8.65 -2.54
CA GLY A 49 -0.30 8.37 -3.96
C GLY A 49 0.29 6.99 -4.18
N ASP A 50 -0.38 6.25 -5.04
CA ASP A 50 0.16 5.10 -5.74
C ASP A 50 1.67 5.29 -5.96
N PRO A 51 2.54 4.42 -5.41
CA PRO A 51 3.76 4.16 -6.10
C PRO A 51 3.37 3.39 -7.37
N GLU A 52 2.87 4.11 -8.38
CA GLU A 52 3.12 3.77 -9.78
C GLU A 52 4.64 3.67 -9.91
N GLY A 53 5.11 2.45 -9.72
CA GLY A 53 6.48 2.14 -9.38
C GLY A 53 6.92 0.85 -10.02
N ASN A 54 6.71 0.80 -11.34
CA ASN A 54 7.51 0.05 -12.30
C ASN A 54 7.24 -1.46 -12.35
N ALA A 55 6.16 -1.82 -13.07
CA ALA A 55 6.19 -3.04 -13.86
C ALA A 55 7.24 -2.85 -14.98
N THR A 56 8.52 -3.06 -14.67
CA THR A 56 9.46 -3.43 -15.72
C THR A 56 9.09 -4.87 -16.11
N ASP A 57 8.15 -5.00 -17.04
CA ASP A 57 8.14 -6.14 -17.94
C ASP A 57 9.47 -6.09 -18.70
N GLY A 58 10.50 -6.66 -18.07
CA GLY A 58 11.74 -7.02 -18.70
C GLY A 58 11.53 -8.20 -19.62
N GLU A 59 10.60 -8.07 -20.58
CA GLU A 59 10.60 -8.90 -21.79
C GLU A 59 11.71 -8.38 -22.71
N GLY A 60 12.95 -8.57 -22.29
CA GLY A 60 14.10 -8.64 -23.18
C GLY A 60 13.98 -9.91 -24.02
N ARG A 61 13.00 -9.96 -24.93
CA ARG A 61 12.89 -11.00 -25.95
C ARG A 61 13.82 -10.63 -27.10
N SER A 62 15.12 -10.77 -26.83
CA SER A 62 16.18 -10.68 -27.83
C SER A 62 17.10 -11.89 -27.69
N GLN A 63 16.79 -12.96 -28.42
CA GLN A 63 17.75 -13.87 -29.06
C GLN A 63 17.02 -14.38 -30.32
N ALA A 64 17.38 -13.86 -31.49
CA ALA A 64 18.35 -14.46 -32.43
C ALA A 64 17.70 -15.56 -33.27
#